data_AF-A0A2M7PK26-F1
#
_entry.id   AF-A0A2M7PK26-F1
#
_cell.length_a   1.000
_cell.length_b   1.000
_cell.length_c   1.000
_cell.angle_alpha   90.00
_cell.angle_beta   90.00
_cell.angle_gamma   90.00
#
_symmetry.space_group_name_H-M   'P 1'
#
loop_
_entity.id
_entity.type
_entity.pdbx_description
1 polymer ?
#
loop_
_entity_poly.entity_id
_entity_poly.type
_entity_poly.pdbx_seq_one_letter_code
_entity_poly.pdbx_strand_id
1 'polypeptide(L)'
;APDETYTATATNSTSITYSVLPVTAGVINSSIGVMNWDADFSGTATITATSTGPCGTTSADMVVNVTPTPIAAATGNSPVCEGSSITLTAQTVVGGLYSWTGPNGYSSFDQNPE
;
A
#
# COMPACT_ATOMS: atom_id res chain seq x y z
N ALA A 1 -0.32 8.81 -0.43
CA ALA A 1 -0.67 8.42 0.96
C ALA A 1 -0.57 9.66 1.86
N PRO A 2 -1.13 9.71 3.08
CA PRO A 2 -0.76 10.76 4.02
C PRO A 2 0.76 10.71 4.29
N ASP A 3 1.36 11.87 4.55
CA ASP A 3 2.77 11.94 4.93
C ASP A 3 2.99 11.24 6.28
N GLU A 4 4.01 10.39 6.35
CA GLU A 4 4.40 9.69 7.57
C GLU A 4 5.70 10.27 8.13
N THR A 5 5.82 10.40 9.44
CA THR A 5 7.03 10.93 10.06
C THR A 5 7.83 9.82 10.73
N TYR A 6 9.08 9.65 10.28
CA TYR A 6 10.04 8.70 10.82
C TYR A 6 11.02 9.46 11.73
N THR A 7 11.18 8.99 12.96
CA THR A 7 12.08 9.63 13.93
C THR A 7 13.14 8.65 14.42
N ALA A 8 14.36 9.14 14.55
CA ALA A 8 15.47 8.44 15.17
C ALA A 8 16.06 9.31 16.28
N THR A 9 16.67 8.67 17.27
CA THR A 9 17.40 9.35 18.34
C THR A 9 18.85 8.86 18.36
N ALA A 10 19.78 9.76 18.69
CA ALA A 10 21.19 9.43 18.82
C ALA A 10 21.76 10.12 20.06
N THR A 11 22.44 9.36 20.91
CA THR A 11 23.14 9.91 22.08
C THR A 11 24.45 10.57 21.60
N ASN A 12 24.61 11.87 21.86
CA ASN A 12 25.78 12.69 21.46
C ASN A 12 25.90 13.06 19.97
N SER A 13 24.77 13.17 19.26
CA SER A 13 24.76 13.69 17.88
C SER A 13 23.96 14.99 17.78
N THR A 14 24.44 15.90 16.94
CA THR A 14 23.80 17.19 16.66
C THR A 14 22.98 17.19 15.38
N SER A 15 23.09 16.14 14.55
CA SER A 15 22.33 16.03 13.30
C SER A 15 22.11 14.57 12.88
N ILE A 16 20.85 14.22 12.66
CA ILE A 16 20.43 12.95 12.05
C ILE A 16 19.93 13.29 10.64
N THR A 17 20.39 12.50 9.68
CA THR A 17 19.95 12.57 8.29
C THR A 17 19.15 11.34 7.91
N TYR A 18 18.12 11.51 7.09
CA TYR A 18 17.26 10.42 6.62
C TYR A 18 17.41 10.21 5.11
N SER A 19 17.32 8.94 4.69
CA SER A 19 17.30 8.53 3.28
C SER A 19 16.36 7.33 3.11
N VAL A 20 15.86 7.11 1.90
CA VAL A 20 14.95 6.01 1.58
C VAL A 20 15.41 5.28 0.32
N LEU A 21 15.32 3.95 0.33
CA LEU A 21 15.60 3.09 -0.82
C LEU A 21 14.50 2.02 -0.96
N PRO A 22 14.01 1.71 -2.17
CA PRO A 22 14.36 2.34 -3.45
C PRO A 22 13.87 3.79 -3.53
N VAL A 23 14.54 4.63 -4.32
CA VAL A 23 14.11 6.03 -4.55
C VAL A 23 12.74 6.12 -5.22
N THR A 24 12.28 5.03 -5.84
CA THR A 24 10.93 4.89 -6.38
C THR A 24 9.86 4.79 -5.29
N ALA A 25 10.25 4.58 -4.03
CA ALA A 25 9.32 4.57 -2.90
C ALA A 25 8.72 5.94 -2.59
N GLY A 26 9.41 7.00 -3.00
CA GLY A 26 9.03 8.38 -2.73
C GLY A 26 10.21 9.19 -2.23
N VAL A 27 9.90 10.27 -1.53
CA VAL A 27 10.90 11.25 -1.08
C VAL A 27 10.79 11.43 0.43
N ILE A 28 11.91 11.25 1.13
CA ILE A 28 12.03 11.55 2.56
C ILE A 28 12.76 12.87 2.77
N ASN A 29 12.23 13.73 3.65
CA ASN A 29 12.95 14.90 4.11
C ASN A 29 14.14 14.46 4.97
N SER A 30 15.34 14.74 4.48
CA SER A 30 16.56 14.30 5.13
C SER A 30 16.79 14.89 6.51
N SER A 31 16.15 16.00 6.91
CA SER A 31 16.40 16.63 8.21
C SER A 31 15.33 16.32 9.26
N ILE A 32 14.08 16.11 8.84
CA ILE A 32 12.94 15.91 9.77
C ILE A 32 12.27 14.55 9.62
N GLY A 33 12.72 13.71 8.69
CA GLY A 33 12.24 12.33 8.53
C GLY A 33 10.81 12.20 8.04
N VAL A 34 10.20 13.29 7.54
CA VAL A 34 8.88 13.25 6.90
C VAL A 34 9.01 12.56 5.55
N MET A 35 8.38 11.40 5.42
CA MET A 35 8.31 10.59 4.22
C MET A 35 7.02 10.88 3.45
N ASN A 36 7.18 11.24 2.19
CA ASN A 36 6.09 11.32 1.21
C ASN A 36 6.19 10.11 0.27
N TRP A 37 5.30 9.15 0.48
CA TRP A 37 5.23 7.92 -0.31
C TRP A 37 4.63 8.17 -1.70
N ASP A 38 5.28 7.61 -2.72
CA ASP A 38 4.71 7.56 -4.06
C ASP A 38 3.42 6.73 -4.04
N ALA A 39 2.36 7.24 -4.68
CA ALA A 39 1.03 6.62 -4.65
C ALA A 39 0.99 5.27 -5.40
N ASP A 40 1.88 5.07 -6.37
CA ASP A 40 1.97 3.85 -7.17
C ASP A 40 3.00 2.86 -6.61
N PHE A 41 3.77 3.26 -5.59
CA PHE A 41 4.75 2.37 -4.98
C PHE A 41 4.10 1.26 -4.16
N SER A 42 4.55 0.03 -4.41
CA SER A 42 4.24 -1.13 -3.60
C SER A 42 5.48 -2.01 -3.46
N GLY A 43 5.57 -2.70 -2.34
CA GLY A 43 6.71 -3.53 -1.99
C GLY A 43 7.48 -2.98 -0.78
N THR A 44 8.74 -3.37 -0.68
CA THR A 44 9.57 -3.08 0.49
C THR A 44 10.44 -1.85 0.26
N ALA A 45 10.41 -0.92 1.20
CA ALA A 45 11.32 0.22 1.27
C ALA A 45 12.10 0.20 2.59
N THR A 46 13.34 0.68 2.55
CA THR A 46 14.21 0.81 3.71
C THR A 46 14.49 2.28 3.92
N ILE A 47 14.17 2.76 5.12
CA ILE A 47 14.49 4.11 5.58
C ILE A 47 15.74 3.99 6.45
N THR A 48 16.80 4.71 6.09
CA THR A 48 18.06 4.75 6.82
C THR A 48 18.22 6.10 7.50
N ALA A 49 18.34 6.07 8.82
CA ALA A 49 18.71 7.23 9.62
C ALA A 49 20.22 7.18 9.89
N THR A 50 20.96 8.20 9.46
CA THR A 50 22.41 8.32 9.65
C THR A 50 22.72 9.49 10.58
N SER A 51 23.41 9.18 11.67
CA SER A 51 23.86 10.13 12.68
C SER A 51 25.37 10.32 12.55
N THR A 52 25.81 11.57 12.44
CA THR A 52 27.24 11.92 12.42
C THR A 52 27.58 12.73 13.65
N GLY A 53 28.42 12.18 14.52
CA GLY A 53 28.86 12.84 15.74
C GLY A 53 30.39 12.98 15.81
N PRO A 54 30.92 13.58 16.89
CA PRO A 54 32.35 13.78 17.10
C PRO A 54 33.15 12.45 17.14
N CYS A 55 32.49 11.36 17.50
CA CYS A 55 33.08 10.04 17.66
C CYS A 55 32.90 9.12 16.43
N GLY A 56 32.31 9.63 15.35
CA GLY A 56 32.09 8.88 14.11
C GLY A 56 30.64 8.89 13.61
N THR A 57 30.39 8.08 12.58
CA THR A 57 29.09 7.90 11.93
C THR A 57 28.44 6.58 12.31
N THR A 58 27.17 6.62 12.69
CA THR A 58 26.32 5.45 12.96
C THR A 58 25.04 5.56 12.16
N SER A 59 24.54 4.43 11.63
CA SER A 59 23.25 4.36 10.95
C SER A 59 22.33 3.31 11.56
N ALA A 60 21.03 3.49 11.35
CA ALA A 60 19.99 2.52 11.68
C ALA A 60 18.99 2.43 10.53
N ASP A 61 18.58 1.20 10.21
CA ASP A 61 17.66 0.91 9.12
C ASP A 61 16.28 0.51 9.66
N MET A 62 15.24 1.01 9.00
CA MET A 62 13.85 0.64 9.24
C MET A 62 13.25 0.12 7.93
N VAL A 63 12.81 -1.13 7.94
CA VAL A 63 12.15 -1.76 6.80
C VAL A 63 10.65 -1.51 6.88
N VAL A 64 10.08 -0.92 5.83
CA VAL A 64 8.67 -0.61 5.67
C VAL A 64 8.11 -1.41 4.50
N ASN A 65 6.97 -2.06 4.70
CA ASN A 65 6.30 -2.83 3.65
C ASN A 65 5.02 -2.13 3.20
N VAL A 66 5.05 -1.52 2.02
CA VAL A 66 3.92 -0.82 1.43
C VAL A 66 3.08 -1.81 0.62
N THR A 67 1.82 -2.01 1.03
CA THR A 67 0.88 -2.85 0.30
C THR A 67 0.21 -2.07 -0.82
N PRO A 68 0.06 -2.65 -2.03
CA PRO A 68 -0.67 -1.99 -3.11
C PRO A 68 -2.13 -1.78 -2.72
N THR A 69 -2.75 -0.74 -3.27
CA THR A 69 -4.19 -0.56 -3.15
C THR A 69 -4.92 -1.71 -3.85
N PRO A 70 -5.89 -2.37 -3.19
CA PRO A 70 -6.61 -3.46 -3.80
C PRO A 70 -7.48 -2.95 -4.96
N ILE A 71 -7.34 -3.57 -6.12
CA ILE A 71 -8.21 -3.31 -7.27
C ILE A 71 -9.41 -4.25 -7.18
N ALA A 72 -10.61 -3.69 -7.12
CA ALA A 72 -11.86 -4.43 -7.22
C ALA A 72 -12.39 -4.33 -8.66
N ALA A 73 -12.47 -5.47 -9.34
CA ALA A 73 -13.04 -5.56 -10.68
C ALA A 73 -14.09 -6.68 -10.72
N ALA A 74 -15.17 -6.45 -11.45
CA ALA A 74 -16.23 -7.41 -11.68
C ALA A 74 -16.51 -7.53 -13.17
N THR A 75 -16.77 -8.75 -13.63
CA THR A 75 -17.12 -9.07 -15.02
C THR A 75 -18.31 -10.01 -15.05
N GLY A 76 -18.97 -10.12 -16.19
CA GLY A 76 -20.08 -11.05 -16.39
C GLY A 76 -20.27 -11.39 -17.86
N ASN A 77 -21.09 -12.40 -18.13
CA ASN A 77 -21.35 -12.92 -19.48
C ASN A 77 -22.39 -12.11 -20.28
N SER A 78 -22.54 -10.81 -20.02
CA SER A 78 -23.58 -9.98 -20.66
C SER A 78 -23.18 -9.51 -22.08
N PRO A 79 -24.15 -9.39 -23.01
CA PRO A 79 -25.56 -9.71 -22.86
C PRO A 79 -25.85 -11.23 -22.94
N VAL A 80 -26.82 -11.69 -22.15
CA VAL A 80 -27.35 -13.07 -22.22
C VAL A 80 -28.78 -13.07 -22.78
N CYS A 81 -29.20 -14.18 -23.37
CA CYS A 81 -30.58 -14.36 -23.81
C CYS A 81 -31.53 -14.59 -22.62
N GLU A 82 -32.80 -14.21 -22.77
CA GLU A 82 -33.83 -14.51 -21.77
C GLU A 82 -33.90 -16.01 -21.48
N GLY A 83 -33.98 -16.38 -20.19
CA GLY A 83 -33.95 -17.76 -19.72
C GLY A 83 -32.56 -18.41 -19.64
N SER A 84 -31.50 -17.70 -20.04
CA SER A 84 -30.11 -18.16 -19.84
C SER A 84 -29.57 -17.69 -18.48
N SER A 85 -28.67 -18.48 -17.88
CA SER A 85 -28.00 -18.11 -16.62
C SER A 85 -26.99 -16.98 -16.81
N ILE A 86 -26.87 -16.10 -15.82
CA ILE A 86 -25.88 -15.03 -15.76
C ILE A 86 -24.78 -15.45 -14.81
N THR A 87 -23.54 -15.47 -15.27
CA THR A 87 -22.39 -15.73 -14.41
C THR A 87 -21.69 -14.41 -14.13
N LEU A 88 -21.45 -14.11 -12.86
CA LEU A 88 -20.67 -12.95 -12.45
C LEU A 88 -19.35 -13.41 -11.85
N THR A 89 -18.27 -12.68 -12.13
CA THR A 89 -16.93 -13.00 -11.64
C THR A 89 -16.31 -11.75 -11.06
N ALA A 90 -15.93 -11.80 -9.79
CA ALA A 90 -15.18 -10.73 -9.12
C ALA A 90 -13.71 -11.12 -8.95
N GLN A 91 -12.81 -10.16 -9.18
CA GLN A 91 -11.40 -10.30 -8.87
C GLN A 91 -11.22 -10.57 -7.37
N THR A 92 -10.33 -11.51 -7.03
CA THR A 92 -10.02 -11.81 -5.64
C THR A 92 -9.31 -10.64 -4.98
N VAL A 93 -9.90 -10.09 -3.93
CA VAL A 93 -9.29 -9.06 -3.08
C VAL A 93 -9.01 -9.66 -1.69
N VAL A 94 -7.75 -9.64 -1.26
CA VAL A 94 -7.36 -10.18 0.06
C VAL A 94 -8.05 -9.36 1.16
N GLY A 95 -8.85 -10.04 2.00
CA GLY A 95 -9.67 -9.39 3.03
C GLY A 95 -10.88 -8.60 2.50
N GLY A 96 -11.18 -8.69 1.20
CA GLY A 96 -12.36 -8.10 0.61
C GLY A 96 -13.65 -8.84 0.96
N LEU A 97 -14.79 -8.13 0.85
CA LEU A 97 -16.13 -8.68 0.97
C LEU A 97 -16.86 -8.53 -0.37
N TYR A 98 -17.72 -9.49 -0.71
CA TYR A 98 -18.50 -9.49 -1.94
C TYR A 98 -19.97 -9.21 -1.62
N SER A 99 -20.61 -8.38 -2.43
CA SER A 99 -22.05 -8.14 -2.36
C SER A 99 -22.58 -7.90 -3.77
N TRP A 100 -23.38 -8.84 -4.24
CA TRP A 100 -24.07 -8.75 -5.51
C TRP A 100 -25.52 -8.36 -5.26
N THR A 101 -26.03 -7.46 -6.08
CA THR A 101 -27.46 -7.12 -6.13
C THR A 101 -27.95 -7.20 -7.57
N GLY A 102 -29.15 -7.72 -7.75
CA GLY A 102 -29.71 -7.95 -9.08
C GLY A 102 -31.21 -7.70 -9.16
N PRO A 103 -31.79 -7.84 -10.36
CA PRO A 103 -33.23 -7.75 -10.58
C PRO A 103 -34.00 -8.74 -9.70
N ASN A 104 -35.29 -8.44 -9.46
CA ASN A 104 -36.19 -9.30 -8.66
C ASN A 104 -35.72 -9.58 -7.22
N GLY A 105 -34.86 -8.71 -6.67
CA GLY A 105 -34.37 -8.84 -5.28
C GLY A 105 -33.25 -9.87 -5.10
N TYR A 106 -32.59 -10.28 -6.18
CA TYR A 106 -31.42 -11.16 -6.09
C TYR A 106 -30.31 -10.51 -5.25
N SER A 107 -29.73 -11.28 -4.33
CA SER A 107 -28.52 -10.91 -3.63
C SER A 107 -27.63 -12.12 -3.38
N SER A 108 -26.32 -11.92 -3.41
CA SER A 108 -25.34 -12.97 -3.09
C SER A 108 -24.11 -12.38 -2.41
N PHE A 109 -23.50 -13.18 -1.54
CA PHE A 109 -22.21 -12.91 -0.89
C PHE A 109 -21.10 -13.80 -1.44
N ASP A 110 -21.42 -14.66 -2.41
CA ASP A 110 -20.41 -15.47 -3.09
C ASP A 110 -19.55 -14.57 -3.97
N GLN A 111 -18.26 -14.90 -4.09
CA GLN A 111 -17.37 -14.18 -4.98
C GLN A 111 -17.84 -14.25 -6.44
N ASN A 112 -18.28 -15.44 -6.87
CA ASN A 112 -18.70 -15.74 -8.23
C ASN A 112 -20.09 -16.40 -8.20
N PRO A 113 -21.19 -15.62 -8.19
CA PRO A 113 -22.53 -16.16 -8.26
C PRO A 113 -22.92 -16.60 -9.68
N GLU A 114 -23.90 -17.51 -9.74
CA GLU A 114 -24.62 -17.95 -10.95
C GLU A 114 -26.12 -17.61 -10.90
#